data_AF-A0A937UHA1-F1
#
_entry.id   AF-A0A937UHA1-F1
#
_cell.length_a   1.000
_cell.length_b   1.000
_cell.length_c   1.000
_cell.angle_alpha   90.00
_cell.angle_beta   90.00
_cell.angle_gamma   90.00
#
_symmetry.space_group_name_H-M   'P 1'
#
loop_
_entity.id
_entity.type
_entity.pdbx_description
1 polymer ?
#
loop_
_entity_poly.entity_id
_entity_poly.type
_entity_poly.pdbx_seq_one_letter_code
_entity_poly.pdbx_strand_id
1 'polypeptide(L)'
;MIKKLQVKSFKSWEDTGSLQFAPLTGFFGTNSSGKTSILQLLLMLKQTVESSDRKRVLHTGDNFSIVDLGTFSDLIHRPRTDAALQVSVSWDLLKTLKVKDPEQKDRNLFEIKDLKFDVEIREESGIPIVGRFSYSFDKTVFGMEPEAKKEGKKGKYDLLSEPHSQSRQQPGRAWPLPSP
;
A
#
# COMPACT_ATOMS: atom_id res chain seq x y z
N MET A 1 -8.25 8.10 11.78
CA MET A 1 -9.52 7.87 11.04
C MET A 1 -9.24 7.94 9.55
N ILE A 2 -9.74 7.01 8.74
CA ILE A 2 -9.59 7.07 7.26
C ILE A 2 -10.31 8.32 6.73
N LYS A 3 -9.63 9.07 5.87
CA LYS A 3 -10.09 10.31 5.24
C LYS A 3 -10.30 10.18 3.75
N LYS A 4 -9.42 9.44 3.09
CA LYS A 4 -9.46 9.26 1.64
C LYS A 4 -9.14 7.82 1.28
N LEU A 5 -9.82 7.32 0.25
CA LEU A 5 -9.55 6.05 -0.40
C LEU A 5 -9.59 6.28 -1.91
N GLN A 6 -8.64 5.71 -2.63
CA GLN A 6 -8.74 5.53 -4.06
C GLN A 6 -8.27 4.13 -4.39
N VAL A 7 -9.00 3.45 -5.26
CA VAL A 7 -8.59 2.17 -5.81
C VAL A 7 -8.72 2.19 -7.32
N LYS A 8 -7.73 1.62 -7.99
CA LYS A 8 -7.74 1.40 -9.44
C LYS A 8 -7.59 -0.07 -9.76
N SER A 9 -8.20 -0.49 -10.86
CA SER A 9 -8.21 -1.86 -11.36
C SER A 9 -8.78 -2.88 -10.37
N PHE A 10 -9.88 -2.56 -9.69
CA PHE A 10 -10.49 -3.43 -8.67
C PHE A 10 -11.97 -3.76 -8.96
N LYS A 11 -12.25 -5.03 -9.25
CA LYS A 11 -13.57 -5.59 -9.55
C LYS A 11 -14.30 -4.76 -10.62
N SER A 12 -15.41 -4.11 -10.27
CA SER A 12 -16.17 -3.26 -11.19
C SER A 12 -15.55 -1.87 -11.39
N TRP A 13 -14.54 -1.50 -10.61
CA TRP A 13 -13.93 -0.17 -10.62
C TRP A 13 -12.63 -0.15 -11.43
N GLU A 14 -12.65 0.57 -12.54
CA GLU A 14 -11.41 0.96 -13.25
C GLU A 14 -10.62 1.97 -12.42
N ASP A 15 -11.28 3.02 -11.93
CA ASP A 15 -10.78 3.98 -10.94
C ASP A 15 -11.98 4.50 -10.14
N THR A 16 -11.91 4.45 -8.81
CA THR A 16 -12.96 5.04 -7.96
C THR A 16 -12.91 6.57 -7.92
N GLY A 17 -11.82 7.16 -8.41
CA GLY A 17 -11.42 8.51 -8.02
C GLY A 17 -11.10 8.58 -6.53
N SER A 18 -10.89 9.80 -6.04
CA SER A 18 -10.65 10.05 -4.62
C SER A 18 -11.97 10.07 -3.84
N LEU A 19 -12.28 8.96 -3.17
CA LEU A 19 -13.41 8.86 -2.25
C LEU A 19 -13.05 9.52 -0.92
N GLN A 20 -13.81 10.54 -0.53
CA GLN A 20 -13.63 11.22 0.76
C GLN A 20 -14.55 10.61 1.83
N PHE A 21 -14.00 10.36 3.01
CA PHE A 21 -14.71 9.80 4.15
C PHE A 21 -14.93 10.86 5.23
N ALA A 22 -16.19 11.00 5.63
CA ALA A 22 -16.64 11.77 6.78
C ALA A 22 -17.05 10.81 7.93
N PRO A 23 -17.24 11.30 9.17
CA PRO A 23 -17.63 10.46 10.32
C PRO A 23 -18.84 9.56 10.05
N LEU A 24 -19.75 10.02 9.20
CA LEU A 24 -20.79 9.22 8.59
C LEU A 24 -20.68 9.37 7.06
N THR A 25 -20.48 8.26 6.36
CA THR A 25 -20.38 8.21 4.90
C THR A 25 -21.38 7.19 4.37
N GLY A 26 -22.25 7.60 3.44
CA GLY A 26 -23.24 6.74 2.79
C GLY A 26 -22.89 6.50 1.31
N PHE A 27 -23.02 5.25 0.85
CA PHE A 27 -22.81 4.88 -0.55
C PHE A 27 -24.16 4.68 -1.25
N PHE A 28 -24.43 5.47 -2.29
CA PHE A 28 -25.68 5.41 -3.07
C PHE A 28 -25.40 5.09 -4.54
N GLY A 29 -26.36 4.46 -5.22
CA GLY A 29 -26.25 4.08 -6.63
C GLY A 29 -27.05 2.81 -6.94
N THR A 30 -27.15 2.45 -8.22
CA THR A 30 -27.88 1.27 -8.70
C THR A 30 -27.32 -0.05 -8.15
N ASN A 31 -28.14 -1.11 -8.13
CA ASN A 31 -27.64 -2.43 -7.76
C ASN A 31 -26.48 -2.85 -8.66
N SER A 32 -25.52 -3.57 -8.08
CA SER A 32 -24.30 -4.03 -8.77
C SER A 32 -23.37 -2.91 -9.26
N SER A 33 -23.55 -1.66 -8.83
CA SER A 33 -22.66 -0.53 -9.14
C SER A 33 -21.30 -0.56 -8.41
N GLY A 34 -20.94 -1.65 -7.73
CA GLY A 34 -19.65 -1.77 -7.03
C GLY A 34 -19.58 -1.20 -5.60
N LYS A 35 -20.69 -0.76 -5.00
CA LYS A 35 -20.70 -0.21 -3.61
C LYS A 35 -20.16 -1.20 -2.57
N THR A 36 -20.64 -2.45 -2.62
CA THR A 36 -20.18 -3.51 -1.71
C THR A 36 -18.70 -3.80 -1.88
N SER A 37 -18.15 -3.63 -3.08
CA SER A 37 -16.73 -3.84 -3.36
C SER A 37 -15.84 -2.88 -2.57
N ILE A 38 -16.29 -1.63 -2.32
CA ILE A 38 -15.54 -0.68 -1.49
C ILE A 38 -15.39 -1.20 -0.05
N LEU A 39 -16.46 -1.75 0.53
CA LEU A 39 -16.42 -2.34 1.86
C LEU A 39 -15.56 -3.60 1.89
N GLN A 40 -15.69 -4.46 0.87
CA GLN A 40 -14.87 -5.67 0.71
C GLN A 40 -13.38 -5.33 0.62
N LEU A 41 -13.00 -4.26 -0.09
CA LEU A 41 -11.62 -3.78 -0.15
C LEU A 41 -11.09 -3.43 1.25
N LEU A 42 -11.84 -2.65 2.02
CA LEU A 42 -11.43 -2.26 3.38
C LEU A 42 -11.27 -3.48 4.30
N LEU A 43 -12.16 -4.47 4.20
CA LEU A 43 -12.08 -5.71 4.97
C LEU A 43 -10.89 -6.57 4.53
N MET A 44 -10.62 -6.66 3.22
CA MET A 44 -9.46 -7.35 2.67
C MET A 44 -8.14 -6.71 3.15
N LEU A 45 -8.05 -5.37 3.15
CA LEU A 45 -6.89 -4.66 3.68
C LEU A 45 -6.72 -4.92 5.18
N LYS A 46 -7.81 -4.90 5.96
CA LYS A 46 -7.79 -5.21 7.39
C LYS A 46 -7.23 -6.61 7.66
N GLN A 47 -7.79 -7.65 7.02
CA GLN A 47 -7.31 -9.02 7.24
C GLN A 47 -5.88 -9.23 6.74
N THR A 48 -5.46 -8.51 5.68
CA THR A 48 -4.06 -8.51 5.22
C THR A 48 -3.12 -7.94 6.28
N VAL A 49 -3.46 -6.80 6.89
CA VAL A 49 -2.65 -6.17 7.95
C VAL A 49 -2.63 -7.01 9.23
N GLU A 50 -3.72 -7.69 9.56
CA GLU A 50 -3.84 -8.55 10.75
C GLU A 50 -3.28 -9.97 10.55
N SER A 51 -2.94 -10.36 9.31
CA SER A 51 -2.35 -11.65 8.99
C SER A 51 -1.01 -11.84 9.72
N SER A 52 -0.82 -13.02 10.30
CA SER A 52 0.47 -13.40 10.90
C SER A 52 1.54 -13.73 9.86
N ASP A 53 1.13 -14.08 8.64
CA ASP A 53 2.03 -14.34 7.52
C ASP A 53 2.45 -13.03 6.85
N ARG A 54 3.68 -12.58 7.18
CA ARG A 54 4.28 -11.36 6.63
C ARG A 54 4.75 -11.50 5.19
N LYS A 55 4.76 -12.70 4.61
CA LYS A 55 5.12 -12.92 3.19
C LYS A 55 3.92 -12.78 2.26
N ARG A 56 2.71 -12.73 2.82
CA ARG A 56 1.47 -12.59 2.07
C ARG A 56 1.27 -11.13 1.69
N VAL A 57 1.40 -10.83 0.41
CA VAL A 57 1.19 -9.48 -0.15
C VAL A 57 -0.25 -9.00 0.05
N LEU A 58 -1.21 -9.89 -0.19
CA LEU A 58 -2.63 -9.60 -0.03
C LEU A 58 -3.35 -10.86 0.45
N HIS A 59 -4.14 -10.74 1.51
CA HIS A 59 -4.98 -11.82 2.00
C HIS A 59 -6.37 -11.68 1.42
N THR A 60 -6.62 -12.37 0.31
CA THR A 60 -7.86 -12.25 -0.47
C THR A 60 -9.02 -13.07 0.10
N GLY A 61 -8.74 -14.13 0.87
CA GLY A 61 -9.74 -14.96 1.51
C GLY A 61 -9.25 -16.34 1.90
N ASP A 62 -9.95 -16.96 2.85
CA ASP A 62 -9.93 -18.38 3.20
C ASP A 62 -11.17 -18.67 4.07
N ASN A 63 -11.31 -19.92 4.52
CA ASN A 63 -12.46 -20.40 5.29
C ASN A 63 -12.72 -19.65 6.61
N PHE A 64 -11.74 -18.89 7.13
CA PHE A 64 -11.84 -18.18 8.40
C PHE A 64 -11.70 -16.66 8.22
N SER A 65 -11.63 -16.19 6.97
CA SER A 65 -11.47 -14.77 6.64
C SER A 65 -12.78 -14.00 6.76
N ILE A 66 -12.68 -12.71 7.07
CA ILE A 66 -13.85 -11.82 7.17
C ILE A 66 -14.48 -11.62 5.80
N VAL A 67 -13.65 -11.61 4.75
CA VAL A 67 -14.08 -11.64 3.36
C VAL A 67 -13.27 -12.68 2.58
N ASP A 68 -13.97 -13.37 1.68
CA ASP A 68 -13.35 -14.19 0.63
C ASP A 68 -13.71 -13.60 -0.73
N LEU A 69 -12.68 -13.12 -1.42
CA LEU A 69 -12.78 -12.46 -2.71
C LEU A 69 -12.16 -13.31 -3.84
N GLY A 70 -11.76 -14.55 -3.56
CA GLY A 70 -11.14 -15.45 -4.52
C GLY A 70 -9.64 -15.19 -4.73
N THR A 71 -9.17 -15.34 -5.96
CA THR A 71 -7.77 -15.14 -6.35
C THR A 71 -7.48 -13.67 -6.66
N PHE A 72 -6.21 -13.31 -6.81
CA PHE A 72 -5.84 -11.96 -7.22
C PHE A 72 -6.43 -11.57 -8.58
N SER A 73 -6.43 -12.50 -9.55
CA SER A 73 -7.08 -12.30 -10.86
C SER A 73 -8.57 -11.98 -10.74
N ASP A 74 -9.30 -12.52 -9.75
CA ASP A 74 -10.72 -12.20 -9.50
C ASP A 74 -10.93 -10.77 -8.95
N LEU A 75 -9.88 -10.18 -8.37
CA LEU A 75 -9.90 -8.80 -7.91
C LEU A 75 -9.69 -7.81 -9.04
N ILE A 76 -9.04 -8.21 -10.13
CA ILE A 76 -8.62 -7.26 -11.16
C ILE A 76 -9.80 -6.86 -12.06
N HIS A 77 -9.97 -5.55 -12.24
CA HIS A 77 -10.92 -5.03 -13.22
C HIS A 77 -10.49 -5.44 -14.64
N ARG A 78 -11.34 -6.21 -15.33
CA ARG A 78 -11.10 -6.70 -16.70
C ARG A 78 -9.68 -7.26 -16.87
N PRO A 79 -9.44 -8.51 -16.44
CA PRO A 79 -8.11 -9.11 -16.41
C PRO A 79 -7.34 -8.89 -17.72
N ARG A 80 -6.20 -8.20 -17.62
CA ARG A 80 -5.20 -8.05 -18.68
C ARG A 80 -3.86 -8.47 -18.09
N THR A 81 -2.97 -8.94 -18.95
CA THR A 81 -1.67 -9.53 -18.56
C THR A 81 -0.74 -8.59 -17.79
N ASP A 82 -1.03 -7.28 -17.80
CA ASP A 82 -0.24 -6.20 -17.18
C ASP A 82 -1.01 -5.37 -16.15
N ALA A 83 -2.23 -5.79 -15.79
CA ALA A 83 -3.07 -5.01 -14.88
C ALA A 83 -2.51 -5.01 -13.45
N ALA A 84 -2.39 -3.80 -12.89
CA ALA A 84 -1.93 -3.60 -11.52
C ALA A 84 -3.08 -3.08 -10.65
N LEU A 85 -3.27 -3.69 -9.48
CA LEU A 85 -4.14 -3.18 -8.43
C LEU A 85 -3.41 -2.03 -7.74
N GLN A 86 -4.00 -0.82 -7.79
CA GLN A 86 -3.46 0.34 -7.07
C GLN A 86 -4.41 0.73 -5.95
N VAL A 87 -3.87 0.87 -4.74
CA VAL A 87 -4.64 1.28 -3.57
C VAL A 87 -3.94 2.48 -2.92
N SER A 88 -4.72 3.52 -2.67
CA SER A 88 -4.28 4.72 -1.94
C SER A 88 -5.21 4.95 -0.76
N VAL A 89 -4.67 5.02 0.46
CA VAL A 89 -5.43 5.27 1.69
C VAL A 89 -4.77 6.41 2.44
N SER A 90 -5.55 7.39 2.91
CA SER A 90 -5.06 8.45 3.80
C SER A 90 -5.87 8.49 5.09
N TRP A 91 -5.21 8.68 6.22
CA TRP A 91 -5.85 8.69 7.53
C TRP A 91 -5.15 9.59 8.55
N ASP A 92 -5.94 10.11 9.49
CA ASP A 92 -5.40 10.75 10.70
C ASP A 92 -4.91 9.68 11.67
N LEU A 93 -3.75 9.90 12.28
CA LEU A 93 -3.25 9.08 13.39
C LEU A 93 -4.03 9.37 14.67
N LEU A 94 -4.25 8.34 15.49
CA LEU A 94 -4.92 8.49 16.79
C LEU A 94 -4.09 9.32 17.77
N LYS A 95 -2.76 9.25 17.64
CA LYS A 95 -1.78 10.05 18.38
C LYS A 95 -0.70 10.49 17.41
N THR A 96 -0.19 11.70 17.60
CA THR A 96 0.94 12.19 16.81
C THR A 96 2.14 11.25 16.96
N LEU A 97 2.60 10.69 15.85
CA LEU A 97 3.79 9.85 15.81
C LEU A 97 5.02 10.76 15.82
N LYS A 98 5.82 10.67 16.88
CA LYS A 98 7.04 11.45 17.05
C LYS A 98 8.24 10.57 16.74
N VAL A 99 9.01 10.94 15.71
CA VAL A 99 10.26 10.27 15.35
C VAL A 99 11.41 11.12 15.87
N LYS A 100 12.31 10.54 16.66
CA LYS A 100 13.48 11.24 17.19
C LYS A 100 14.55 11.42 16.12
N ASP A 101 15.26 12.53 16.21
CA ASP A 101 16.43 12.78 15.37
C ASP A 101 17.60 11.91 15.88
N PRO A 102 18.14 10.98 15.05
CA PRO A 102 19.27 10.16 15.46
C PRO A 102 20.56 10.97 15.64
N GLU A 103 20.68 12.14 15.01
CA GLU A 103 21.84 13.03 15.11
C GLU A 103 21.69 14.00 16.31
N GLN A 104 20.46 14.28 16.76
CA GLN A 104 20.16 15.19 17.87
C GLN A 104 19.23 14.54 18.91
N LYS A 105 19.82 13.98 19.98
CA LYS A 105 19.11 13.16 20.99
C LYS A 105 17.83 13.77 21.59
N ASP A 106 17.75 15.10 21.68
CA ASP A 106 16.62 15.79 22.32
C ASP A 106 15.61 16.39 21.33
N ARG A 107 15.82 16.23 20.02
CA ARG A 107 14.95 16.80 18.98
C ARG A 107 14.07 15.73 18.33
N ASN A 108 12.84 16.11 18.00
CA ASN A 108 12.00 15.30 17.11
C ASN A 108 12.33 15.65 15.66
N LEU A 109 12.68 14.65 14.86
CA LEU A 109 12.85 14.77 13.41
C LEU A 109 11.50 14.95 12.72
N PHE A 110 10.50 14.17 13.12
CA PHE A 110 9.14 14.25 12.58
C PHE A 110 8.09 14.27 13.69
N GLU A 111 7.02 15.04 13.46
CA GLU A 111 5.78 14.98 14.24
C GLU A 111 4.61 14.76 13.30
N ILE A 112 4.27 13.48 13.08
CA ILE A 112 3.35 13.04 12.04
C ILE A 112 1.94 12.95 12.61
N LYS A 113 0.98 13.68 12.03
CA LYS A 113 -0.43 13.70 12.45
C LYS A 113 -1.34 12.89 11.53
N ASP A 114 -0.99 12.81 10.26
CA ASP A 114 -1.68 12.05 9.24
C ASP A 114 -0.67 11.31 8.36
N LEU A 115 -1.14 10.25 7.72
CA LEU A 115 -0.36 9.44 6.80
C LEU A 115 -1.18 9.12 5.57
N LYS A 116 -0.48 8.98 4.46
CA LYS A 116 -0.99 8.40 3.22
C LYS A 116 -0.13 7.19 2.87
N PHE A 117 -0.78 6.09 2.52
CA PHE A 117 -0.16 4.88 2.00
C PHE A 117 -0.64 4.66 0.58
N ASP A 118 0.31 4.46 -0.33
CA ASP A 118 0.08 4.07 -1.70
C ASP A 118 0.77 2.73 -1.94
N VAL A 119 0.08 1.82 -2.61
CA VAL A 119 0.65 0.54 -3.03
C VAL A 119 0.16 0.18 -4.41
N GLU A 120 1.06 -0.39 -5.19
CA GLU A 120 0.78 -1.05 -6.44
C GLU A 120 1.14 -2.53 -6.33
N ILE A 121 0.18 -3.39 -6.64
CA ILE A 121 0.33 -4.85 -6.61
C ILE A 121 0.10 -5.35 -8.03
N ARG A 122 0.99 -6.23 -8.49
CA ARG A 122 0.92 -6.89 -9.80
C ARG A 122 0.97 -8.40 -9.62
N GLU A 123 0.63 -9.13 -10.67
CA GLU A 123 0.76 -10.58 -10.69
C GLU A 123 1.99 -10.96 -11.54
N GLU A 124 2.90 -11.74 -10.98
CA GLU A 124 4.02 -12.34 -11.69
C GLU A 124 3.95 -13.86 -11.55
N SER A 125 3.80 -14.58 -12.67
CA SER A 125 3.67 -16.05 -12.69
C SER A 125 2.56 -16.60 -11.78
N GLY A 126 1.43 -15.90 -11.68
CA GLY A 126 0.30 -16.30 -10.82
C GLY A 126 0.45 -15.94 -9.35
N ILE A 127 1.48 -15.18 -8.98
CA ILE A 127 1.77 -14.79 -7.60
C ILE A 127 1.67 -13.26 -7.49
N PRO A 128 0.88 -12.73 -6.54
CA PRO A 128 0.84 -11.31 -6.26
C PRO A 128 2.18 -10.82 -5.70
N ILE A 129 2.71 -9.76 -6.28
CA ILE A 129 3.94 -9.09 -5.85
C ILE A 129 3.69 -7.59 -5.68
N VAL A 130 4.40 -6.98 -4.73
CA VAL A 130 4.37 -5.53 -4.57
C VAL A 130 5.27 -4.90 -5.63
N GLY A 131 4.65 -4.17 -6.57
CA GLY A 131 5.34 -3.43 -7.60
C GLY A 131 5.94 -2.12 -7.09
N ARG A 132 5.30 -1.46 -6.13
CA ARG A 132 5.84 -0.31 -5.38
C ARG A 132 4.94 -0.04 -4.19
N PHE A 133 5.50 0.50 -3.11
CA PHE A 133 4.69 1.13 -2.08
C PHE A 133 5.36 2.39 -1.55
N SER A 134 4.58 3.29 -0.97
CA SER A 134 5.08 4.46 -0.26
C SER A 134 4.15 4.92 0.84
N TYR A 135 4.74 5.34 1.95
CA TYR A 135 4.14 6.20 2.95
C TYR A 135 4.50 7.65 2.66
N SER A 136 3.54 8.55 2.79
CA SER A 136 3.76 9.99 2.66
C SER A 136 3.07 10.76 3.77
N PHE A 137 3.71 11.84 4.21
CA PHE A 137 3.20 12.82 5.17
C PHE A 137 3.91 14.15 4.94
N ASP A 138 3.21 15.27 5.13
CA ASP A 138 3.73 16.61 4.81
C ASP A 138 4.35 16.68 3.39
N LYS A 139 5.67 16.85 3.29
CA LYS A 139 6.46 16.83 2.05
C LYS A 139 7.40 15.62 1.99
N THR A 140 7.23 14.67 2.91
CA THR A 140 8.11 13.53 3.09
C THR A 140 7.47 12.29 2.49
N VAL A 141 8.27 11.52 1.75
CA VAL A 141 7.86 10.24 1.16
C VAL A 141 8.90 9.21 1.52
N PHE A 142 8.45 8.06 2.02
CA PHE A 142 9.27 6.87 2.26
C PHE A 142 8.64 5.67 1.58
N GLY A 143 9.40 4.85 0.89
CA GLY A 143 8.82 3.71 0.19
C GLY A 143 9.87 2.77 -0.37
N MET A 144 9.40 1.81 -1.16
CA MET A 144 10.26 0.91 -1.90
C MET A 144 9.73 0.70 -3.31
N GLU A 145 10.63 0.62 -4.27
CA GLU A 145 10.33 0.24 -5.64
C GLU A 145 11.43 -0.68 -6.21
N PRO A 146 11.12 -1.53 -7.20
CA PRO A 146 12.11 -2.30 -7.93
C PRO A 146 13.11 -1.36 -8.64
N GLU A 147 14.40 -1.67 -8.54
CA GLU A 147 15.45 -1.05 -9.35
C GLU A 147 15.15 -1.32 -10.83
N ALA A 148 15.38 -0.34 -11.70
CA ALA A 148 15.27 -0.52 -13.14
C ALA A 148 16.10 -1.75 -13.58
N LYS A 149 15.46 -2.73 -14.23
CA LYS A 149 16.09 -4.00 -14.63
C LYS A 149 17.38 -3.72 -15.41
N LYS A 150 18.54 -3.95 -14.79
CA LYS A 150 19.79 -4.24 -15.50
C LYS A 150 19.79 -5.74 -15.82
N GLU A 151 19.94 -6.09 -17.09
CA GLU A 151 19.86 -7.46 -17.60
C GLU A 151 20.60 -8.47 -16.70
N GLY A 152 19.89 -9.56 -16.33
CA GLY A 152 20.50 -10.76 -15.76
C GLY A 152 20.74 -10.81 -14.25
N LYS A 153 20.29 -9.84 -13.43
CA LYS A 153 20.39 -9.92 -11.95
C LYS A 153 19.01 -9.96 -11.28
N LYS A 154 18.88 -10.76 -10.21
CA LYS A 154 17.68 -10.75 -9.33
C LYS A 154 17.34 -9.31 -8.98
N GLY A 155 16.07 -8.93 -9.21
CA GLY A 155 15.58 -7.56 -9.02
C GLY A 155 15.96 -7.06 -7.64
N LYS A 156 16.78 -6.01 -7.60
CA LYS A 156 17.05 -5.27 -6.37
C LYS A 156 15.89 -4.32 -6.14
N TYR A 157 15.64 -3.98 -4.89
CA TYR A 157 14.73 -2.90 -4.52
C TYR A 157 15.55 -1.68 -4.12
N ASP A 158 15.02 -0.50 -4.37
CA ASP A 158 15.55 0.78 -3.91
C ASP A 158 14.53 1.42 -2.94
N LEU A 159 15.04 2.14 -1.93
CA LEU A 159 14.18 2.93 -1.06
C LEU A 159 13.90 4.29 -1.69
N LEU A 160 12.63 4.64 -1.73
CA LEU A 160 12.17 6.00 -1.99
C LEU A 160 12.30 6.80 -0.71
N SER A 161 12.99 7.94 -0.75
CA SER A 161 13.15 8.83 0.38
C SER A 161 13.31 10.26 -0.13
N GLU A 162 12.30 11.09 0.06
CA GLU A 162 12.29 12.51 -0.30
C GLU A 162 11.76 13.34 0.87
N PRO A 163 12.30 14.55 1.16
CA PRO A 163 13.51 15.15 0.58
C PRO A 163 14.80 14.58 1.19
N HIS A 164 14.71 13.68 2.17
CA HIS A 164 15.87 13.15 2.88
C HIS A 164 16.62 12.18 1.98
N SER A 165 17.84 12.50 1.60
CA SER A 165 18.71 11.55 0.92
C SER A 165 19.12 10.44 1.89
N GLN A 166 19.23 9.20 1.40
CA GLN A 166 19.75 8.10 2.19
C GLN A 166 21.21 8.42 2.56
N SER A 167 21.45 8.86 3.80
CA SER A 167 22.80 8.87 4.33
C SER A 167 23.16 7.40 4.62
N ARG A 168 23.87 6.75 3.69
CA ARG A 168 24.52 5.45 3.95
C ARG A 168 25.70 5.70 4.89
N GLN A 169 25.41 6.08 6.14
CA GLN A 169 26.40 6.53 7.13
C GLN A 169 27.22 5.39 7.75
N GLN A 170 27.10 4.15 7.27
CA GLN A 170 28.01 3.08 7.68
C GLN A 170 28.82 2.57 6.49
N PRO A 171 30.17 2.66 6.52
CA PRO A 171 31.08 2.10 5.52
C PRO A 171 31.13 0.55 5.57
N GLY A 172 30.03 -0.08 5.96
CA GLY A 172 29.85 -1.52 5.99
C GLY A 172 29.43 -2.07 4.64
N ARG A 173 29.40 -3.41 4.55
CA ARG A 173 28.97 -4.11 3.34
C ARG A 173 27.50 -3.79 3.04
N ALA A 174 27.24 -3.22 1.87
CA ALA A 174 25.87 -2.98 1.40
C ALA A 174 25.14 -4.31 1.19
N TRP A 175 24.17 -4.62 2.06
CA TRP A 175 23.29 -5.76 1.89
C TRP A 175 22.19 -5.41 0.88
N PRO A 176 21.83 -6.33 -0.04
CA PRO A 176 20.69 -6.12 -0.90
C PRO A 176 19.40 -6.04 -0.06
N LEU A 177 18.50 -5.14 -0.43
CA LEU A 177 17.20 -5.04 0.22
C LEU A 177 16.36 -6.28 -0.10
N PRO A 178 15.67 -6.88 0.89
CA PRO A 178 14.73 -7.95 0.64
C PRO A 178 13.52 -7.45 -0.16
N SER A 179 12.78 -8.36 -0.78
CA SER A 179 11.47 -8.01 -1.33
C SER A 179 10.53 -7.57 -0.20
N PRO A 180 9.73 -6.53 -0.44
CA PRO A 180 8.72 -6.08 0.50
C PRO A 180 7.55 -7.05 0.63
#